data_AF-A0A5R9L6E2-F1
#
_entry.id   AF-A0A5R9L6E2-F1
#
_cell.length_a   1.000
_cell.length_b   1.000
_cell.length_c   1.000
_cell.angle_alpha   90.00
_cell.angle_beta   90.00
_cell.angle_gamma   90.00
#
_symmetry.space_group_name_H-M   'P 1'
#
loop_
_entity.id
_entity.type
_entity.pdbx_description
1 polymer ?
#
loop_
_entity_poly.entity_id
_entity_poly.type
_entity_poly.pdbx_seq_one_letter_code
_entity_poly.pdbx_strand_id
1 'polypeptide(L)'
;MRGEKKLIIKIIDNLARKHQDMSFKYGYNESFAEHIIEVEPLERYKADDYMVDECDAISKFISVYPDKEIAFVHNDLFLKVENPTYHIGPKSANTKLRAMHSPARSFWSNLGRALGF
;
A
#
# COMPACT_ATOMS: atom_id res chain seq x y z
N MET A 1 8.02 -2.59 23.94
CA MET A 1 7.78 -1.62 22.83
C MET A 1 8.86 -1.54 21.75
N ARG A 2 10.16 -1.27 22.01
CA ARG A 2 11.14 -1.13 20.88
C ARG A 2 11.31 -2.42 20.05
N GLY A 3 11.13 -3.60 20.66
CA GLY A 3 11.18 -4.89 19.98
C GLY A 3 9.95 -5.17 19.12
N GLU A 4 8.75 -5.05 19.69
CA GLU A 4 7.48 -5.25 18.97
C GLU A 4 7.39 -4.36 17.72
N LYS A 5 7.63 -3.05 17.88
CA LYS A 5 7.59 -2.09 16.77
C LYS A 5 8.53 -2.48 15.63
N LYS A 6 9.73 -2.97 15.94
CA LYS A 6 10.68 -3.42 14.91
C LYS A 6 10.18 -4.66 14.16
N LEU A 7 9.53 -5.59 14.86
CA LEU A 7 8.94 -6.77 14.22
C LEU A 7 7.77 -6.37 13.32
N ILE A 8 6.90 -5.48 13.80
CA ILE A 8 5.75 -4.98 13.05
C ILE A 8 6.18 -4.27 11.77
N ILE A 9 7.17 -3.38 11.85
CA ILE A 9 7.71 -2.71 10.65
C ILE A 9 8.23 -3.74 9.64
N LYS A 10 8.94 -4.78 10.09
CA LYS A 10 9.39 -5.87 9.20
C LYS A 10 8.23 -6.64 8.57
N ILE A 11 7.15 -6.87 9.32
CA ILE A 11 5.93 -7.52 8.82
C ILE A 11 5.31 -6.64 7.72
N ILE A 12 5.12 -5.36 8.01
CA ILE A 12 4.57 -4.38 7.06
C ILE A 12 5.43 -4.29 5.80
N ASP A 13 6.77 -4.26 5.93
CA ASP A 13 7.68 -4.24 4.79
C ASP A 13 7.63 -5.53 3.94
N ASN A 14 7.28 -6.67 4.55
CA ASN A 14 7.04 -7.90 3.79
C ASN A 14 5.72 -7.83 3.03
N LEU A 15 4.65 -7.39 3.71
CA LEU A 15 3.32 -7.25 3.11
C LEU A 15 3.35 -6.25 1.95
N ALA A 16 3.93 -5.07 2.14
CA ALA A 16 4.07 -4.05 1.08
C ALA A 16 4.96 -4.49 -0.10
N ARG A 17 5.84 -5.48 0.09
CA ARG A 17 6.62 -6.08 -1.01
C ARG A 17 5.79 -7.06 -1.83
N LYS A 18 4.90 -7.83 -1.19
CA LYS A 18 3.99 -8.76 -1.85
C LYS A 18 2.82 -8.03 -2.51
N HIS A 19 2.27 -7.04 -1.81
CA HIS A 19 1.08 -6.28 -2.19
C HIS A 19 1.45 -4.84 -2.52
N GLN A 20 2.06 -4.64 -3.71
CA GLN A 20 2.69 -3.37 -4.09
C GLN A 20 1.69 -2.23 -4.33
N ASP A 21 0.44 -2.56 -4.58
CA ASP A 21 -0.68 -1.65 -4.78
C ASP A 21 -1.38 -1.24 -3.48
N MET A 22 -0.92 -1.75 -2.34
CA MET A 22 -1.46 -1.44 -1.01
C MET A 22 -0.58 -0.44 -0.26
N SER A 23 -1.21 0.28 0.67
CA SER A 23 -0.59 1.17 1.63
C SER A 23 -0.87 0.67 3.05
N PHE A 24 0.10 0.90 3.92
CA PHE A 24 0.05 0.46 5.31
C PHE A 24 0.48 1.61 6.21
N LYS A 25 -0.34 1.92 7.22
CA LYS A 25 -0.03 2.91 8.27
C LYS A 25 -0.06 2.20 9.61
N TYR A 26 0.97 2.39 10.42
CA TYR A 26 1.08 1.76 11.72
C TYR A 26 1.02 2.80 12.83
N GLY A 27 0.20 2.51 13.83
CA GLY A 27 0.10 3.23 15.09
C GLY A 27 0.06 2.29 16.29
N TYR A 28 0.31 2.84 17.46
CA TYR A 28 0.04 2.15 18.72
C TYR A 28 -1.05 2.92 19.45
N ASN A 29 -2.11 2.22 19.85
CA ASN A 29 -3.18 2.79 20.63
C ASN A 29 -2.90 2.55 22.12
N GLU A 30 -2.57 3.61 22.84
CA GLU A 30 -2.25 3.53 24.27
C GLU A 30 -3.47 3.17 25.13
N SER A 31 -4.67 3.54 24.70
CA SER A 31 -5.92 3.29 25.44
C SER A 31 -6.29 1.81 25.50
N PHE A 32 -6.01 1.07 24.43
CA PHE A 32 -6.29 -0.38 24.33
C PHE A 32 -5.02 -1.23 24.42
N ALA A 33 -3.85 -0.59 24.57
CA ALA A 33 -2.54 -1.26 24.55
C ALA A 33 -2.32 -2.16 23.31
N GLU A 34 -2.80 -1.72 22.15
CA GLU A 34 -2.88 -2.51 20.93
C GLU A 34 -2.07 -1.89 19.78
N HIS A 35 -1.45 -2.74 18.97
CA HIS A 35 -0.81 -2.36 17.72
C HIS A 35 -1.82 -2.33 16.57
N ILE A 36 -2.00 -1.17 15.94
CA ILE A 36 -2.98 -1.00 14.86
C ILE A 36 -2.24 -0.77 13.55
N ILE A 37 -2.63 -1.52 12.51
CA ILE A 37 -2.17 -1.37 11.14
C ILE A 37 -3.37 -1.05 10.26
N GLU A 38 -3.45 0.19 9.82
CA GLU A 38 -4.39 0.58 8.78
C GLU A 38 -3.90 0.17 7.41
N VAL A 39 -4.81 -0.36 6.62
CA VAL A 39 -4.54 -0.94 5.31
C VAL A 39 -5.46 -0.29 4.27
N GLU A 40 -4.91 0.15 3.14
CA GLU A 40 -5.68 0.67 2.00
C GLU A 40 -5.09 0.09 0.70
N PRO A 41 -5.86 -0.12 -0.39
CA PRO A 41 -7.28 0.16 -0.55
C PRO A 41 -8.17 -1.05 -0.20
N LEU A 42 -9.49 -0.82 -0.05
CA LEU A 42 -10.47 -1.80 0.43
C LEU A 42 -10.53 -3.06 -0.44
N GLU A 43 -10.42 -2.88 -1.75
CA GLU A 43 -10.56 -3.96 -2.74
C GLU A 43 -9.48 -5.02 -2.53
N ARG A 44 -8.29 -4.61 -2.09
CA ARG A 44 -7.17 -5.51 -1.82
C ARG A 44 -7.18 -6.02 -0.39
N TYR A 45 -7.65 -5.22 0.56
CA TYR A 45 -7.85 -5.67 1.94
C TYR A 45 -8.80 -6.88 2.05
N LYS A 46 -9.78 -6.99 1.15
CA LYS A 46 -10.71 -8.12 1.08
C LYS A 46 -10.27 -9.25 0.16
N ALA A 47 -9.10 -9.15 -0.46
CA ALA A 47 -8.64 -10.15 -1.40
C ALA A 47 -8.08 -11.37 -0.64
N ASP A 48 -8.40 -12.57 -1.13
CA ASP A 48 -8.03 -13.83 -0.46
C ASP A 48 -6.51 -13.97 -0.27
N ASP A 49 -5.73 -13.49 -1.24
CA ASP A 49 -4.26 -13.50 -1.20
C ASP A 49 -3.73 -12.68 -0.02
N TYR A 50 -4.30 -11.50 0.20
CA TYR A 50 -3.93 -10.64 1.31
C TYR A 50 -4.43 -11.21 2.66
N MET A 51 -5.64 -11.76 2.73
CA MET A 51 -6.19 -12.33 3.98
C MET A 51 -5.34 -13.47 4.55
N VAL A 52 -4.83 -14.34 3.67
CA VAL A 52 -3.91 -15.42 4.08
C VAL A 52 -2.60 -14.85 4.62
N ASP A 53 -2.01 -13.89 3.91
CA ASP A 53 -0.76 -13.23 4.33
C ASP A 53 -0.94 -12.45 5.65
N GLU A 54 -2.10 -11.86 5.89
CA GLU A 54 -2.46 -11.21 7.14
C GLU A 54 -2.53 -12.22 8.29
N CYS A 55 -3.21 -13.35 8.09
CA CYS A 55 -3.30 -14.40 9.11
C CYS A 55 -1.92 -14.95 9.49
N ASP A 56 -1.03 -15.14 8.51
CA ASP A 56 0.36 -15.54 8.73
C ASP A 56 1.15 -14.46 9.49
N ALA A 57 0.94 -13.19 9.15
CA ALA A 57 1.56 -12.06 9.84
C ALA A 57 1.15 -11.98 11.31
N ILE A 58 -0.15 -12.11 11.60
CA ILE A 58 -0.71 -12.13 12.96
C ILE A 58 -0.14 -13.32 13.74
N SER A 59 -0.22 -14.52 13.17
CA SER A 59 0.29 -15.74 13.79
C SER A 59 1.79 -15.63 14.13
N LYS A 60 2.57 -15.06 13.22
CA LYS A 60 4.00 -14.83 13.43
C LYS A 60 4.24 -13.82 14.56
N PHE A 61 3.47 -12.74 14.65
CA PHE A 61 3.61 -11.76 15.71
C PHE A 61 3.29 -12.37 17.08
N ILE A 62 2.14 -13.02 17.20
CA ILE A 62 1.67 -13.67 18.44
C ILE A 62 2.64 -14.77 18.89
N SER A 63 3.27 -15.49 17.97
CA SER A 63 4.28 -16.51 18.31
C SER A 63 5.52 -15.94 19.05
N VAL A 64 5.82 -14.65 18.86
CA VAL A 64 6.94 -13.96 19.50
C VAL A 64 6.47 -13.16 20.72
N TYR A 65 5.28 -12.57 20.64
CA TYR A 65 4.67 -11.72 21.68
C TYR A 65 3.24 -12.19 21.98
N PRO A 66 3.07 -13.30 22.72
CA PRO A 66 1.76 -13.92 22.94
C PRO A 66 0.82 -13.10 23.85
N ASP A 67 1.37 -12.14 24.58
CA ASP A 67 0.68 -11.23 25.51
C ASP A 67 0.37 -9.86 24.88
N LYS A 68 0.51 -9.74 23.55
CA LYS A 68 0.35 -8.49 22.81
C LYS A 68 -0.63 -8.68 21.66
N GLU A 69 -1.43 -7.65 21.41
CA GLU A 69 -2.43 -7.65 20.35
C GLU A 69 -1.99 -6.82 19.16
N ILE A 70 -2.39 -7.29 17.97
CA ILE A 70 -2.15 -6.64 16.70
C ILE A 70 -3.42 -6.74 15.85
N ALA A 71 -3.92 -5.59 15.40
CA ALA A 71 -5.09 -5.50 14.54
C ALA A 71 -4.72 -4.90 13.19
N PHE A 72 -5.22 -5.52 12.14
CA PHE A 72 -5.27 -4.95 10.80
C PHE A 72 -6.68 -4.43 10.56
N VAL A 73 -6.78 -3.18 10.12
CA VAL A 73 -8.06 -2.49 9.96
C VAL A 73 -8.10 -1.74 8.65
N HIS A 74 -9.31 -1.61 8.09
CA HIS A 74 -9.56 -0.76 6.95
C HIS A 74 -10.72 0.17 7.28
N ASN A 75 -10.45 1.48 7.25
CA ASN A 75 -11.46 2.55 7.39
C ASN A 75 -12.37 2.37 8.61
N ASP A 76 -11.79 1.96 9.75
CA ASP A 76 -12.51 1.84 11.02
C ASP A 76 -12.61 3.23 11.68
N LEU A 77 -13.81 3.56 12.18
CA LEU A 77 -14.09 4.86 12.81
C LEU A 77 -13.50 4.96 14.23
N PHE A 78 -13.31 3.83 14.91
CA PHE A 78 -12.87 3.76 16.30
C PHE A 78 -11.41 3.34 16.43
N LEU A 79 -10.91 2.55 15.47
CA LEU A 79 -9.54 2.03 15.44
C LEU A 79 -8.70 2.71 14.36
N LYS A 80 -8.79 4.05 14.28
CA LYS A 80 -8.04 4.85 13.32
C LYS A 80 -6.63 5.19 13.83
N VAL A 81 -5.63 5.07 12.97
CA VAL A 81 -4.27 5.55 13.18
C VAL A 81 -4.21 7.05 12.83
N GLU A 82 -4.54 7.90 13.80
CA GLU A 82 -4.50 9.37 13.60
C GLU A 82 -3.06 9.89 13.43
N ASN A 83 -2.11 9.38 14.22
CA ASN A 83 -0.71 9.79 14.21
C ASN A 83 0.20 8.59 13.91
N PRO A 84 0.35 8.19 12.64
CA PRO A 84 1.11 7.01 12.28
C PRO A 84 2.58 7.16 12.65
N THR A 85 3.10 6.15 13.34
CA THR A 85 4.52 6.06 13.68
C THR A 85 5.35 5.49 12.52
N TYR A 86 4.70 4.79 11.59
CA TYR A 86 5.30 4.28 10.36
C TYR A 86 4.26 4.26 9.25
N HIS A 87 4.68 4.56 8.02
CA HIS A 87 3.81 4.55 6.85
C HIS A 87 4.60 4.12 5.62
N ILE A 88 4.01 3.25 4.82
CA ILE A 88 4.50 2.87 3.49
C ILE A 88 3.35 2.92 2.50
N GLY A 89 3.53 3.68 1.43
CA GLY A 89 2.55 3.82 0.35
C GLY A 89 2.71 2.77 -0.75
N PRO A 90 1.75 2.71 -1.68
CA PRO A 90 1.84 1.82 -2.82
C PRO A 90 3.07 2.19 -3.66
N LYS A 91 3.81 1.19 -4.11
CA LYS A 91 4.89 1.41 -5.04
C LYS A 91 4.25 1.65 -6.39
N SER A 92 4.16 2.92 -6.79
CA SER A 92 3.80 3.30 -8.15
C SER A 92 4.64 2.45 -9.10
N ALA A 93 3.98 1.51 -9.79
CA ALA A 93 4.58 0.82 -10.91
C ALA A 93 4.90 1.94 -11.89
N ASN A 94 6.18 2.28 -11.97
CA ASN A 94 6.69 3.42 -12.72
C ASN A 94 6.12 3.33 -14.13
N THR A 95 5.04 4.06 -14.40
CA THR A 95 4.41 4.08 -15.70
C THR A 95 5.46 4.72 -16.58
N LYS A 96 6.21 3.89 -17.32
CA LYS A 96 6.74 4.31 -18.61
C LYS A 96 5.49 4.61 -19.45
N LEU A 97 4.90 5.78 -19.23
CA LEU A 97 4.19 6.52 -20.24
C LEU A 97 5.24 6.73 -21.32
N ARG A 98 5.38 5.73 -22.20
CA ARG A 98 5.90 5.97 -23.53
C ARG A 98 5.06 7.12 -24.03
N ALA A 99 5.66 8.31 -24.09
CA ALA A 99 5.08 9.45 -24.75
C ALA A 99 4.54 8.93 -26.07
N MET A 100 3.21 8.80 -26.13
CA MET A 100 2.52 8.35 -27.31
C MET A 100 2.77 9.49 -28.28
N HIS A 101 3.74 9.28 -29.18
CA HIS A 101 4.08 10.22 -30.23
C HIS A 101 2.78 10.52 -30.96
N SER A 102 2.20 11.68 -30.68
CA SER A 102 0.96 12.12 -31.31
C SER A 102 1.21 12.16 -32.82
N PRO A 103 0.52 11.36 -33.65
CA PRO A 103 0.73 11.37 -35.09
C PRO A 103 0.06 12.59 -35.77
N ALA A 104 -0.43 13.55 -34.99
CA ALA A 104 -1.23 14.67 -35.50
C ALA A 104 -0.42 15.83 -36.11
N ARG A 105 0.87 15.66 -36.41
CA ARG A 105 1.68 16.71 -37.08
C ARG A 105 2.14 16.42 -38.50
N SER A 106 1.90 15.22 -39.04
CA SER A 106 2.36 14.87 -40.41
C SER A 106 1.27 14.90 -41.50
N PHE A 107 0.02 15.28 -41.18
CA PHE A 107 -1.04 15.33 -42.20
C PHE A 107 -1.02 16.65 -43.01
N TRP A 108 -0.55 17.76 -42.43
CA TRP A 108 -0.54 19.06 -43.11
C TRP A 108 0.73 19.37 -43.91
N SER A 109 1.82 18.63 -43.70
CA SER A 109 3.08 18.87 -44.44
C SER A 109 3.08 18.29 -45.86
N ASN A 110 2.10 17.44 -46.21
CA ASN A 110 2.00 16.84 -47.55
C ASN A 110 0.82 17.32 -48.40
N LEU A 111 -0.12 18.10 -47.84
CA LEU A 111 -1.22 18.69 -48.63
C LEU A 111 -0.81 19.99 -49.35
N GLY A 112 0.26 20.66 -48.90
CA GLY A 112 0.79 21.88 -49.51
C GLY A 112 1.65 21.68 -50.77
N ARG A 113 2.01 20.43 -51.12
CA ARG A 113 2.77 20.13 -52.36
C ARG A 113 1.89 19.66 -53.53
N ALA A 114 0.58 19.51 -53.32
CA ALA A 114 -0.36 19.08 -54.35
C ALA A 114 -1.20 20.21 -54.96
N LEU A 115 -1.11 21.44 -54.42
CA LEU A 115 -1.78 22.62 -54.95
C LEU A 115 -0.73 23.72 -55.12
N GLY A 116 -0.16 23.82 -56.33
CA GLY A 116 0.92 24.74 -56.64
C GLY A 116 0.55 26.21 -56.40
N PHE A 117 1.17 26.79 -55.38
CA PHE A 117 1.45 28.21 -55.21
C PHE A 117 2.86 28.36 -54.64
#